data_AF-A0A3M0YIU7-F1
#
_entry.id   AF-A0A3M0YIU7-F1
#
_cell.length_a   1.000
_cell.length_b   1.000
_cell.length_c   1.000
_cell.angle_alpha   90.00
_cell.angle_beta   90.00
_cell.angle_gamma   90.00
#
_symmetry.space_group_name_H-M   'P 1'
#
loop_
_entity.id
_entity.type
_entity.pdbx_description
1 polymer ?
#
loop_
_entity_poly.entity_id
_entity_poly.type
_entity_poly.pdbx_seq_one_letter_code
_entity_poly.pdbx_strand_id
1 'polypeptide(L)'
;MLAWGTLLLSLSSCGPIVDFTATPTSGEAPLDVLFDNHTRKADRIEWDFGDGHHSALAEPAHRYRLSGAYTVELRAWKGRRMRSRR
;
A
#
# COMPACT_ATOMS: atom_id res chain seq x y z
N MET A 1 -33.41 -6.95 38.75
CA MET A 1 -32.77 -6.04 37.78
C MET A 1 -31.45 -6.67 37.35
N LEU A 2 -31.41 -7.35 36.20
CA LEU A 2 -30.18 -7.95 35.70
C LEU A 2 -29.44 -6.90 34.87
N ALA A 3 -28.22 -6.57 35.27
CA ALA A 3 -27.35 -5.65 34.54
C ALA A 3 -26.95 -6.32 33.21
N TRP A 4 -27.31 -5.70 32.09
CA TRP A 4 -26.87 -6.12 30.76
C TRP A 4 -25.42 -5.64 30.62
N GLY A 5 -24.47 -6.53 30.93
CA GLY A 5 -23.06 -6.24 30.71
C GLY A 5 -22.82 -5.94 29.22
N THR A 6 -22.36 -4.73 28.91
CA THR A 6 -22.03 -4.34 27.55
C THR A 6 -20.91 -5.22 27.01
N LEU A 7 -21.15 -5.88 25.87
CA LEU A 7 -20.14 -6.65 25.17
C LEU A 7 -19.25 -5.69 24.36
N LEU A 8 -17.95 -5.65 24.68
CA LEU A 8 -16.95 -4.96 23.86
C LEU A 8 -16.29 -5.98 22.95
N LEU A 9 -16.52 -5.86 21.64
CA LEU A 9 -15.81 -6.63 20.63
C LEU A 9 -14.55 -5.86 20.21
N SER A 10 -13.39 -6.50 20.32
CA SER A 10 -12.15 -6.00 19.71
C SER A 10 -11.89 -6.75 18.41
N LEU A 11 -12.01 -6.04 17.29
CA LEU A 11 -11.71 -6.57 15.97
C LEU A 11 -10.22 -6.35 15.68
N SER A 12 -9.46 -7.43 15.46
CA SER A 12 -8.05 -7.36 15.13
C SER A 12 -7.79 -7.86 13.71
N SER A 13 -7.28 -6.99 12.83
CA SER A 13 -6.87 -7.36 11.49
C SER A 13 -5.41 -7.86 11.49
N CYS A 14 -5.20 -9.07 10.95
CA CYS A 14 -3.89 -9.71 10.85
C CYS A 14 -3.20 -9.51 9.48
N GLY A 15 -3.84 -8.76 8.58
CA GLY A 15 -3.32 -8.44 7.24
C GLY A 15 -2.49 -7.15 7.20
N PRO A 16 -1.81 -6.90 6.07
CA PRO A 16 -1.23 -5.61 5.75
C PRO A 16 -2.25 -4.47 5.89
N ILE A 17 -1.79 -3.33 6.36
CA ILE A 17 -2.54 -2.06 6.35
C ILE A 17 -1.83 -1.21 5.30
N VAL A 18 -2.39 -1.16 4.10
CA VAL A 18 -1.83 -0.40 2.97
C VAL A 18 -2.06 1.08 3.20
N ASP A 19 -1.00 1.86 3.04
CA ASP A 19 -1.01 3.31 3.18
C ASP A 19 0.17 3.88 2.39
N PHE A 20 -0.05 4.99 1.67
CA PHE A 20 0.99 5.62 0.87
C PHE A 20 0.66 7.07 0.48
N THR A 21 1.69 7.81 0.10
CA THR A 21 1.54 9.16 -0.46
C THR A 21 2.33 9.31 -1.76
N ALA A 22 2.04 10.37 -2.52
CA ALA A 22 2.71 10.70 -3.76
C ALA A 22 2.87 12.22 -3.88
N THR A 23 4.06 12.69 -4.31
CA THR A 23 4.33 14.13 -4.45
C THR A 23 5.17 14.39 -5.72
N PRO A 24 4.75 15.30 -6.61
CA PRO A 24 3.44 15.96 -6.69
C PRO A 24 2.33 15.03 -7.24
N THR A 25 1.07 15.37 -7.04
CA THR A 25 -0.09 14.61 -7.59
C THR A 25 -0.65 15.17 -8.90
N SER A 26 -0.16 16.32 -9.36
CA SER A 26 -0.54 16.94 -10.63
C SER A 26 0.58 17.86 -11.15
N GLY A 27 0.55 18.13 -12.45
CA GLY A 27 1.54 18.96 -13.14
C GLY A 27 1.53 18.74 -14.64
N GLU A 28 2.45 19.39 -15.35
CA GLU A 28 2.65 19.18 -16.78
C GLU A 28 3.53 17.95 -17.04
N ALA A 29 3.26 17.25 -18.15
CA ALA A 29 4.13 16.17 -18.59
C ALA A 29 5.39 16.74 -19.26
N PRO A 30 6.57 16.14 -19.04
CA PRO A 30 6.79 14.98 -18.19
C PRO A 30 6.85 15.34 -16.69
N LEU A 31 6.18 14.55 -15.85
CA LEU A 31 6.09 14.77 -14.41
C LEU A 31 6.86 13.68 -13.65
N ASP A 32 7.85 14.08 -12.87
CA ASP A 32 8.53 13.20 -11.93
C ASP A 32 7.78 13.20 -10.59
N VAL A 33 7.34 12.02 -10.14
CA VAL A 33 6.57 11.82 -8.91
C VAL A 33 7.35 10.89 -7.98
N LEU A 34 7.50 11.31 -6.73
CA LEU A 34 8.04 10.49 -5.64
C LEU A 34 6.88 9.83 -4.89
N PHE A 35 7.01 8.54 -4.62
CA PHE A 35 6.05 7.77 -3.85
C PHE A 35 6.66 7.36 -2.51
N ASP A 36 5.89 7.49 -1.44
CA ASP A 36 6.29 7.08 -0.09
C ASP A 36 5.36 5.98 0.42
N ASN A 37 5.95 4.84 0.81
CA ASN A 37 5.19 3.73 1.37
C ASN A 37 5.06 3.86 2.90
N HIS A 38 3.83 3.88 3.40
CA HIS A 38 3.49 3.85 4.83
C HIS A 38 2.80 2.54 5.25
N THR A 39 2.81 1.54 4.37
CA THR A 39 2.19 0.24 4.60
C THR A 39 2.78 -0.45 5.82
N ARG A 40 1.91 -0.93 6.70
CA ARG A 40 2.28 -1.69 7.91
C ARG A 40 1.91 -3.16 7.77
N LYS A 41 2.60 -4.03 8.50
CA LYS A 41 2.36 -5.49 8.56
C LYS A 41 2.49 -6.21 7.20
N ALA A 42 3.34 -5.71 6.31
CA ALA A 42 3.66 -6.33 5.02
C ALA A 42 5.12 -6.81 4.99
N ASP A 43 5.36 -7.96 4.35
CA ASP A 43 6.70 -8.47 4.05
C ASP A 43 7.11 -8.15 2.61
N ARG A 44 6.13 -7.92 1.72
CA ARG A 44 6.33 -7.56 0.32
C ARG A 44 5.31 -6.52 -0.11
N ILE A 45 5.73 -5.64 -1.01
CA ILE A 45 4.88 -4.66 -1.70
C ILE A 45 5.12 -4.70 -3.21
N GLU A 46 4.17 -4.16 -3.97
CA GLU A 46 4.26 -3.94 -5.40
C GLU A 46 3.42 -2.72 -5.79
N TRP A 47 4.06 -1.79 -6.48
CA TRP A 47 3.45 -0.62 -7.09
C TRP A 47 3.01 -0.94 -8.52
N ASP A 48 1.83 -0.46 -8.87
CA ASP A 48 1.36 -0.30 -10.24
C ASP A 48 1.11 1.19 -10.46
N PHE A 49 1.85 1.81 -11.37
CA PHE A 49 1.74 3.24 -11.63
C PHE A 49 0.57 3.60 -12.57
N GLY A 50 -0.14 2.60 -13.10
CA GLY A 50 -1.28 2.80 -14.00
C GLY A 50 -0.90 3.18 -15.43
N ASP A 51 0.39 3.24 -15.75
CA ASP A 51 0.94 3.53 -17.09
C ASP A 51 1.63 2.31 -17.73
N GLY A 52 1.49 1.13 -17.11
CA GLY A 52 2.12 -0.13 -17.53
C GLY A 52 3.47 -0.42 -16.86
N HIS A 53 3.97 0.47 -16.01
CA HIS A 53 5.18 0.22 -15.21
C HIS A 53 4.86 -0.15 -13.76
N HIS A 54 5.78 -0.89 -13.15
CA HIS A 54 5.66 -1.41 -11.79
C HIS A 54 6.96 -1.23 -11.00
N SER A 55 6.88 -1.28 -9.67
CA SER A 55 8.06 -1.26 -8.79
C SER A 55 7.85 -2.08 -7.52
N ALA A 56 8.92 -2.63 -6.95
CA ALA A 56 8.91 -3.28 -5.63
C ALA A 56 9.70 -2.48 -4.58
N LEU A 57 10.18 -1.27 -4.92
CA LEU A 57 10.89 -0.40 -3.99
C LEU A 57 9.91 0.22 -2.99
N ALA A 58 10.38 0.48 -1.77
CA ALA A 58 9.61 1.17 -0.74
C ALA A 58 9.26 2.61 -1.16
N GLU A 59 10.25 3.33 -1.70
CA GLU A 59 10.14 4.74 -2.07
C GLU A 59 10.61 4.94 -3.53
N PRO A 60 9.83 4.53 -4.54
CA PRO A 60 10.21 4.71 -5.94
C PRO A 60 9.98 6.15 -6.41
N ALA A 61 10.88 6.63 -7.27
CA ALA A 61 10.61 7.75 -8.16
C ALA A 61 10.10 7.21 -9.50
N HIS A 62 9.03 7.78 -10.04
CA HIS A 62 8.46 7.41 -11.32
C HIS A 62 8.19 8.63 -12.19
N ARG A 63 8.42 8.50 -13.50
CA ARG A 63 8.28 9.61 -14.47
C ARG A 63 7.15 9.34 -15.44
N TYR A 64 6.07 10.10 -15.32
CA TYR A 64 4.97 10.09 -16.28
C TYR A 64 5.36 10.93 -17.50
N ARG A 65 5.58 10.27 -18.65
CA ARG A 65 6.09 10.92 -19.87
C ARG A 65 4.99 11.62 -20.68
N LEU A 66 3.77 11.12 -20.60
CA LEU A 66 2.62 11.62 -21.36
C LEU A 66 1.62 12.25 -20.39
N SER A 67 0.86 13.24 -20.88
CA SER A 67 -0.26 13.77 -20.12
C SER A 67 -1.38 12.74 -20.05
N GLY A 68 -2.03 12.64 -18.89
CA GLY A 68 -3.09 11.67 -18.65
C GLY A 68 -3.50 11.63 -17.19
N ALA A 69 -4.57 10.89 -16.92
CA ALA A 69 -4.97 10.52 -15.56
C ALA A 69 -4.57 9.07 -15.31
N TYR A 70 -3.71 8.86 -14.31
CA TYR A 70 -3.19 7.54 -13.95
C TYR A 70 -3.73 7.13 -12.59
N THR A 71 -4.17 5.88 -12.46
CA THR A 71 -4.60 5.29 -11.18
C THR A 71 -3.45 4.45 -10.63
N VAL A 72 -2.88 4.89 -9.51
CA VAL A 72 -1.80 4.19 -8.83
C VAL A 72 -2.36 3.20 -7.82
N GLU A 73 -1.88 1.96 -7.86
CA GLU A 73 -2.20 0.93 -6.89
C GLU A 73 -0.94 0.48 -6.12
N LEU A 74 -1.07 0.33 -4.80
CA LEU A 74 -0.08 -0.34 -3.96
C LEU A 74 -0.67 -1.65 -3.41
N ARG A 75 -0.03 -2.76 -3.74
CA ARG A 75 -0.40 -4.08 -3.23
C ARG A 75 0.61 -4.53 -2.19
N ALA A 76 0.13 -5.17 -1.13
CA ALA A 76 0.95 -5.61 -0.02
C ALA A 76 0.60 -7.02 0.44
N TRP A 77 1.62 -7.80 0.78
CA TRP A 77 1.47 -9.19 1.22
C TRP A 77 2.22 -9.44 2.50
N LYS A 78 1.66 -10.30 3.33
CA LYS A 78 2.31 -10.85 4.52
C LYS A 78 2.52 -12.34 4.30
N GLY A 79 3.77 -12.77 4.32
CA GLY A 79 4.13 -14.18 4.27
C GLY A 79 3.64 -14.89 5.52
N ARG A 80 3.00 -16.05 5.35
CA ARG A 80 2.87 -16.98 6.47
C ARG A 80 4.25 -17.58 6.69
N ARG A 81 4.92 -17.24 7.79
CA ARG A 81 6.10 -18.00 8.24
C ARG A 81 5.66 -19.44 8.48
N MET A 82 5.84 -20.32 7.50
CA MET A 82 5.75 -21.75 7.73
C MET A 82 6.96 -22.15 8.55
N ARG A 83 6.75 -22.37 9.85
CA ARG A 83 7.70 -23.15 10.64
C ARG A 83 7.65 -24.58 10.12
N SER A 84 8.63 -24.95 9.31
CA SER A 84 8.90 -26.35 8.97
C SER A 84 9.12 -27.10 10.28
N ARG A 85 8.15 -27.92 10.70
CA ARG A 85 8.41 -28.96 11.70
C ARG A 85 9.25 -30.02 11.00
N ARG A 86 10.51 -30.15 11.42
CA ARG A 86 11.30 -31.35 11.19
C ARG A 86 10.70 -32.50 11.98
#